data_AF-A0A9Q0B5K3-F1
#
_entry.id   AF-A0A9Q0B5K3-F1
#
_cell.length_a   1.000
_cell.length_b   1.000
_cell.length_c   1.000
_cell.angle_alpha   90.00
_cell.angle_beta   90.00
_cell.angle_gamma   90.00
#
_symmetry.space_group_name_H-M   'P 1'
#
loop_
_entity.id
_entity.type
_entity.pdbx_description
1 polymer ?
#
loop_
_entity_poly.entity_id
_entity_poly.type
_entity_poly.pdbx_seq_one_letter_code
_entity_poly.pdbx_strand_id
1 'polypeptide(L)'
;MVTSIVFKHLSEWGLATEEITSPHYESDGYWRGPIWAPSTHLVESGLRDAGRAHSTNEISMRFLQLCEKSGFAENFDAITGH
;
A
#
# COMPACT_ATOMS: atom_id res chain seq x y z
N MET A 1 -9.42 -17.29 10.56
CA MET A 1 -9.17 -15.83 10.50
C MET A 1 -9.28 -15.43 9.05
N VAL A 2 -10.27 -14.62 8.67
CA VAL A 2 -10.35 -14.09 7.30
C VAL A 2 -9.24 -13.05 7.18
N THR A 3 -8.14 -13.38 6.53
CA THR A 3 -7.16 -12.39 6.09
C THR A 3 -7.88 -11.49 5.08
N SER A 4 -8.11 -10.22 5.46
CA SER A 4 -8.72 -9.22 4.58
C SER A 4 -7.93 -9.15 3.27
N ILE A 5 -8.63 -9.08 2.13
CA ILE A 5 -8.03 -8.93 0.80
C ILE A 5 -7.02 -7.77 0.74
N VAL A 6 -7.25 -6.71 1.52
CA VAL A 6 -6.34 -5.56 1.66
C VAL A 6 -4.93 -5.99 2.10
N PHE A 7 -4.81 -6.95 3.01
CA PHE A 7 -3.51 -7.36 3.54
C PHE A 7 -2.67 -8.15 2.52
N LYS A 8 -3.27 -8.71 1.47
CA LYS A 8 -2.51 -9.32 0.37
C LYS A 8 -1.73 -8.28 -0.45
N HIS A 9 -2.23 -7.05 -0.46
CA HIS A 9 -1.57 -5.92 -1.12
C HIS A 9 -0.56 -5.20 -0.21
N LEU A 10 -0.51 -5.52 1.09
CA LEU A 10 0.33 -4.79 2.04
C LEU A 10 1.78 -5.27 1.97
N SER A 11 2.60 -4.48 1.28
CA SER A 11 4.06 -4.59 1.24
C SER A 11 4.72 -3.96 2.46
N GLU A 12 6.06 -4.06 2.59
CA GLU A 12 6.85 -3.34 3.59
C GLU A 12 6.57 -1.82 3.58
N TRP A 13 6.33 -1.24 2.41
CA TRP A 13 6.22 0.20 2.21
C TRP A 13 4.78 0.74 2.14
N GLY A 14 3.78 -0.15 2.12
CA GLY A 14 2.38 0.23 1.98
C GLY A 14 1.60 -0.64 0.99
N LEU A 15 0.45 -0.15 0.53
CA LEU A 15 -0.47 -0.92 -0.31
C LEU A 15 -0.05 -0.88 -1.79
N ALA A 16 0.40 -2.02 -2.30
CA ALA A 16 0.65 -2.24 -3.72
C ALA A 16 -0.68 -2.24 -4.51
N THR A 17 -0.65 -1.69 -5.71
CA THR A 17 -1.85 -1.66 -6.59
C THR A 17 -2.20 -3.04 -7.16
N GLU A 18 -1.24 -3.96 -7.19
CA GLU A 18 -1.40 -5.38 -7.50
C GLU A 18 -0.76 -6.22 -6.39
N GLU A 19 -1.30 -7.41 -6.10
CA GLU A 19 -0.70 -8.30 -5.09
C GLU A 19 0.73 -8.69 -5.51
N ILE A 20 1.72 -8.57 -4.61
CA ILE A 20 3.14 -8.83 -4.95
C ILE A 20 3.38 -10.26 -5.45
N THR A 21 2.56 -11.22 -5.02
CA THR A 21 2.67 -12.63 -5.46
C THR A 21 1.89 -12.93 -6.74
N SER A 22 1.15 -11.96 -7.27
CA SER A 22 0.35 -12.10 -8.49
C SER A 22 1.21 -12.26 -9.73
N PRO A 23 0.83 -13.11 -10.70
CA PRO A 23 1.51 -13.18 -11.98
C PRO A 23 1.39 -11.89 -12.81
N HIS A 24 0.55 -10.94 -12.39
CA HIS A 24 0.36 -9.66 -13.07
C HIS A 24 1.15 -8.50 -12.46
N TYR A 25 1.87 -8.74 -11.34
CA TYR A 25 2.68 -7.73 -10.67
C TYR A 25 3.88 -7.31 -11.51
N GLU A 26 4.07 -6.00 -11.64
CA GLU A 26 5.18 -5.36 -12.34
C GLU A 26 5.69 -4.20 -11.47
N SER A 27 6.96 -4.28 -11.03
CA SER A 27 7.62 -3.29 -10.15
C SER A 27 7.47 -1.84 -10.64
N ASP A 28 7.70 -1.62 -11.93
CA ASP A 28 7.57 -0.33 -12.62
C ASP A 28 6.30 -0.30 -13.50
N GLY A 29 5.29 -1.07 -13.12
CA GLY A 29 4.06 -1.30 -13.89
C GLY A 29 3.01 -0.20 -13.78
N TYR A 30 3.37 0.97 -13.24
CA TYR A 30 2.48 2.10 -12.94
C TYR A 30 1.28 1.72 -12.03
N TRP A 31 0.18 1.20 -12.58
CA TRP A 31 -0.98 0.71 -11.80
C TRP A 31 -0.96 -0.79 -11.53
N ARG A 32 0.07 -1.51 -11.97
CA ARG A 32 0.20 -2.97 -11.85
C ARG A 32 1.20 -3.40 -10.78
N GLY A 33 1.36 -2.63 -9.71
CA GLY A 33 2.34 -2.94 -8.67
C GLY A 33 2.63 -1.78 -7.74
N PRO A 34 3.10 -0.63 -8.26
CA PRO A 34 3.50 0.52 -7.46
C PRO A 34 2.46 0.97 -6.42
N ILE A 35 2.96 1.56 -5.34
CA ILE A 35 2.18 2.18 -4.27
C ILE A 35 1.82 3.60 -4.69
N TRP A 36 0.58 4.00 -4.41
CA TRP A 36 0.06 5.33 -4.74
C TRP A 36 -0.56 5.98 -3.51
N ALA A 37 -0.30 7.28 -3.32
CA ALA A 37 -0.88 8.03 -2.20
C ALA A 37 -2.43 8.05 -2.24
N PRO A 38 -3.09 8.32 -3.38
CA PRO A 38 -4.55 8.40 -3.42
C PRO A 38 -5.24 7.07 -3.08
N SER A 39 -4.80 5.95 -3.66
CA SER A 39 -5.40 4.64 -3.38
C SER A 39 -5.13 4.20 -1.94
N THR A 40 -3.92 4.45 -1.42
CA THR A 40 -3.58 4.19 -0.03
C THR A 40 -4.51 4.95 0.91
N HIS A 41 -4.74 6.24 0.68
CA HIS A 41 -5.62 7.05 1.50
C HIS A 41 -7.09 6.58 1.44
N LEU A 42 -7.61 6.25 0.26
CA LEU A 42 -8.99 5.77 0.12
C LEU A 42 -9.22 4.46 0.89
N VAL A 43 -8.28 3.51 0.81
CA VAL A 43 -8.38 2.24 1.54
C VAL A 43 -8.24 2.47 3.04
N GLU A 44 -7.27 3.28 3.46
CA GLU A 44 -7.03 3.60 4.87
C GLU A 44 -8.24 4.30 5.50
N SER A 45 -8.77 5.36 4.87
CA SER A 45 -9.94 6.09 5.35
C SER A 45 -11.17 5.20 5.41
N GLY A 46 -11.44 4.39 4.38
CA GLY A 46 -12.59 3.48 4.38
C GLY A 46 -12.51 2.42 5.48
N LEU A 47 -11.32 1.88 5.76
CA LEU A 47 -11.10 0.97 6.88
C LEU A 47 -11.27 1.67 8.23
N ARG A 48 -10.85 2.93 8.34
CA ARG A 48 -10.98 3.75 9.55
C ARG A 48 -12.45 3.99 9.88
N ASP A 49 -13.22 4.40 8.89
CA ASP A 49 -14.66 4.63 8.99
C ASP A 49 -15.42 3.34 9.34
N ALA A 50 -14.92 2.19 8.89
CA ALA A 50 -15.44 0.86 9.24
C ALA A 50 -14.98 0.34 10.62
N GLY A 51 -14.27 1.14 11.42
CA GLY A 51 -13.80 0.78 12.76
C GLY A 51 -12.64 -0.23 12.78
N ARG A 52 -11.87 -0.38 11.68
CA ARG A 52 -10.73 -1.30 11.56
C ARG A 52 -9.40 -0.66 11.96
N ALA A 53 -9.35 -0.06 13.15
CA ALA A 53 -8.26 0.82 13.60
C ALA A 53 -6.85 0.17 13.61
N HIS A 54 -6.74 -1.12 13.93
CA HIS A 54 -5.43 -1.79 13.94
C HIS A 54 -4.82 -1.87 12.53
N SER A 55 -5.62 -2.27 11.54
CA SER A 55 -5.20 -2.38 10.15
C SER A 55 -4.84 -1.03 9.54
N THR A 56 -5.58 0.03 9.89
CA THR A 56 -5.31 1.37 9.37
C THR A 56 -4.00 1.93 9.89
N ASN A 57 -3.67 1.70 11.16
CA ASN A 57 -2.44 2.22 11.75
C ASN A 57 -1.20 1.62 11.08
N GLU A 58 -1.24 0.33 10.73
CA GLU A 58 -0.14 -0.32 10.02
C GLU A 58 0.03 0.22 8.60
N ILE A 59 -1.06 0.40 7.85
CA ILE A 59 -1.03 0.99 6.50
C ILE A 59 -0.47 2.41 6.54
N SER A 60 -0.97 3.26 7.45
CA SER A 60 -0.49 4.64 7.60
C SER A 60 0.99 4.68 7.98
N MET A 61 1.42 3.87 8.94
CA MET A 61 2.81 3.83 9.39
C MET A 61 3.77 3.48 8.24
N ARG A 62 3.49 2.41 7.49
CA ARG A 62 4.34 1.97 6.38
C ARG A 62 4.41 3.02 5.27
N PHE A 63 3.28 3.62 4.91
CA PHE A 63 3.24 4.68 3.90
C PHE A 63 3.97 5.96 4.34
N LEU A 64 3.87 6.34 5.62
CA LEU A 64 4.64 7.48 6.15
C LEU A 64 6.15 7.20 6.11
N GLN A 65 6.59 5.99 6.46
CA GLN A 65 8.00 5.59 6.36
C GLN A 65 8.52 5.63 4.91
N LEU A 66 7.68 5.24 3.94
CA LEU A 66 7.97 5.37 2.52
C LEU A 66 8.18 6.84 2.13
N CYS A 67 7.27 7.73 2.53
CA CYS A 67 7.40 9.16 2.26
C CYS A 67 8.63 9.79 2.93
N GLU A 68 8.96 9.38 4.16
CA GLU A 68 10.17 9.83 4.87
C GLU A 68 11.45 9.38 4.14
N LYS A 69 11.46 8.17 3.58
CA LYS A 69 12.59 7.62 2.85
C LYS A 69 12.77 8.25 1.47
N SER A 70 11.67 8.43 0.73
CA SER A 70 11.71 8.63 -0.73
C SER A 70 11.01 9.92 -1.19
N GLY A 71 10.50 10.73 -0.25
CA GLY A 71 9.83 11.99 -0.55
C GLY A 71 8.40 11.80 -1.04
N PHE A 72 7.96 12.65 -1.97
CA PHE A 72 6.57 12.74 -2.43
C PHE A 72 6.47 12.55 -3.94
N ALA A 73 6.87 11.37 -4.42
CA ALA A 73 6.71 10.98 -5.82
C ALA A 73 5.25 10.66 -6.16
N GLU A 74 4.95 10.55 -7.45
CA GLU A 74 3.63 10.14 -7.94
C GLU A 74 3.26 8.72 -7.46
N ASN A 75 4.22 7.80 -7.58
CA ASN A 75 4.13 6.42 -7.11
C ASN A 75 5.51 5.93 -6.67
N PHE A 76 5.52 4.75 -6.03
CA PHE A 76 6.74 4.14 -5.51
C PHE A 76 6.73 2.64 -5.78
N ASP A 77 7.91 2.08 -6.01
CA ASP A 77 8.08 0.64 -6.10
C ASP A 77 7.68 -0.05 -4.78
N ALA A 78 6.79 -1.05 -4.83
CA ALA A 78 6.24 -1.65 -3.61
C ALA A 78 7.21 -2.55 -2.85
N ILE A 79 8.33 -2.97 -3.45
CA ILE A 79 9.31 -3.87 -2.83
C ILE A 79 10.45 -3.05 -2.22
N THR A 80 10.96 -2.08 -2.98
CA THR A 80 12.14 -1.29 -2.65
C THR A 80 11.79 0.05 -2.04
N GLY A 81 10.58 0.56 -2.27
CA GLY A 81 10.13 1.86 -1.79
C GLY A 81 10.83 3.04 -2.47
N HIS A 82 11.41 2.84 -3.66
CA HIS A 82 12.00 3.92 -4.46
C HIS A 82 10.96 4.64 -5.31
#